data_AF-A0ABD0QCS0-F1
#
_entry.id   AF-A0ABD0QCS0-F1
#
_cell.length_a   1.000
_cell.length_b   1.000
_cell.length_c   1.000
_cell.angle_alpha   90.00
_cell.angle_beta   90.00
_cell.angle_gamma   90.00
#
_symmetry.space_group_name_H-M   'P 1'
#
loop_
_entity.id
_entity.type
_entity.pdbx_description
1 polymer ?
#
loop_
_entity_poly.entity_id
_entity_poly.type
_entity_poly.pdbx_seq_one_letter_code
_entity_poly.pdbx_strand_id
1 'polypeptide(L)'
;AKYISTELGIRERLFVGILTSKNSINTLGVAVNRTISHHLDNVVFFTGTRSRKIPHGMVVVTHGDERLIWNMFQTIKYILEHYITEYDWFYLAQDDTYTQADRIKALVEHLSMDRVLYMGSPEEFIGGEMQGRYCYGGFGYLLLQPFLENCRNDILSARHDEWLGRCIIDYADTNCVEEFE
;
A
#
# COMPACT_ATOMS: atom_id res chain seq x y z
N ALA A 1 21.35 -9.47 10.14
CA ALA A 1 21.36 -8.01 10.38
C ALA A 1 19.98 -7.51 10.75
N LYS A 2 18.93 -7.70 9.92
CA LYS A 2 17.54 -7.27 10.18
C LYS A 2 17.02 -7.57 11.61
N TYR A 3 17.12 -8.81 12.08
CA TYR A 3 16.64 -9.19 13.43
C TYR A 3 17.28 -8.44 14.59
N ILE A 4 18.57 -8.05 14.48
CA ILE A 4 19.25 -7.30 15.54
C ILE A 4 18.80 -5.83 15.53
N SER A 5 18.54 -5.26 14.35
CA SER A 5 18.06 -3.89 14.20
C SER A 5 16.67 -3.69 14.82
N THR A 6 15.74 -4.63 14.59
CA THR A 6 14.38 -4.55 15.14
C THR A 6 14.38 -4.68 16.67
N GLU A 7 15.23 -5.53 17.26
CA GLU A 7 15.38 -5.62 18.72
C GLU A 7 16.02 -4.37 19.35
N LEU A 8 16.79 -3.61 18.57
CA LEU A 8 17.31 -2.30 18.96
C LEU A 8 16.31 -1.15 18.72
N GLY A 9 15.09 -1.45 18.25
CA GLY A 9 14.06 -0.46 17.93
C GLY A 9 14.31 0.31 16.62
N ILE A 10 15.24 -0.16 15.77
CA ILE A 10 15.54 0.47 14.48
C ILE A 10 14.58 -0.10 13.44
N ARG A 11 13.69 0.78 12.95
CA ARG A 11 12.76 0.49 11.85
C ARG A 11 13.35 0.91 10.51
N GLU A 12 13.01 0.17 9.47
CA GLU A 12 13.26 0.60 8.10
C GLU A 12 12.24 1.66 7.70
N ARG A 13 12.65 2.62 6.86
CA ARG A 13 11.80 3.79 6.58
C ARG A 13 10.58 3.46 5.74
N LEU A 14 10.70 2.61 4.72
CA LEU A 14 9.68 2.45 3.67
C LEU A 14 9.45 0.99 3.26
N PHE A 15 8.20 0.56 3.39
CA PHE A 15 7.66 -0.65 2.78
C PHE A 15 6.93 -0.31 1.47
N VAL A 16 7.06 -1.16 0.45
CA VAL A 16 6.35 -1.00 -0.83
C VAL A 16 5.49 -2.21 -1.13
N GLY A 17 4.18 -2.01 -1.24
CA GLY A 17 3.22 -3.02 -1.67
C GLY A 17 2.65 -2.71 -3.06
N ILE A 18 2.78 -3.64 -3.99
CA ILE A 18 2.23 -3.52 -5.34
C ILE A 18 1.05 -4.48 -5.50
N LEU A 19 -0.14 -3.94 -5.74
CA LEU A 19 -1.33 -4.71 -6.07
C LEU A 19 -1.30 -5.11 -7.54
N THR A 20 -1.43 -6.41 -7.80
CA THR A 20 -1.36 -7.01 -9.14
C THR A 20 -2.35 -8.17 -9.27
N SER A 21 -2.46 -8.74 -10.46
CA SER A 21 -3.37 -9.86 -10.74
C SER A 21 -2.62 -11.06 -11.33
N LYS A 22 -3.26 -12.24 -11.31
CA LYS A 22 -2.76 -13.43 -12.00
C LYS A 22 -2.44 -13.19 -13.49
N ASN A 23 -3.12 -12.21 -14.10
CA ASN A 23 -3.05 -11.88 -15.52
C ASN A 23 -1.93 -10.87 -15.83
N SER A 24 -1.65 -9.95 -14.90
CA SER A 24 -0.72 -8.83 -15.12
C SER A 24 0.63 -9.01 -14.42
N ILE A 25 0.74 -9.91 -13.45
CA ILE A 25 2.00 -10.08 -12.69
C ILE A 25 3.20 -10.49 -13.56
N ASN A 26 2.97 -11.25 -14.63
CA ASN A 26 4.03 -11.68 -15.57
C ASN A 26 4.36 -10.62 -16.64
N THR A 27 3.63 -9.50 -16.68
CA THR A 27 3.83 -8.39 -17.62
C THR A 27 4.11 -7.10 -16.86
N LEU A 28 3.07 -6.45 -16.34
CA LEU A 28 3.15 -5.20 -15.60
C LEU A 28 3.91 -5.37 -14.28
N GLY A 29 3.63 -6.42 -13.50
CA GLY A 29 4.35 -6.70 -12.25
C GLY A 29 5.86 -6.87 -12.47
N VAL A 30 6.27 -7.53 -13.55
CA VAL A 30 7.69 -7.65 -13.94
C VAL A 30 8.28 -6.29 -14.31
N ALA A 31 7.54 -5.46 -15.03
CA ALA A 31 7.99 -4.13 -15.43
C ALA A 31 8.22 -3.25 -14.20
N VAL A 32 7.25 -3.18 -13.28
CA VAL A 32 7.37 -2.47 -12.01
C VAL A 32 8.56 -2.99 -11.22
N ASN A 33 8.70 -4.31 -11.04
CA ASN A 33 9.82 -4.87 -10.29
C ASN A 33 11.17 -4.43 -10.86
N ARG A 34 11.34 -4.48 -12.19
CA ARG A 34 12.59 -4.08 -12.85
C ARG A 34 12.91 -2.59 -12.71
N THR A 35 11.91 -1.74 -12.54
CA THR A 35 12.13 -0.29 -12.45
C THR A 35 12.32 0.20 -11.02
N ILE A 36 11.69 -0.43 -10.01
CA ILE A 36 11.74 0.08 -8.63
C ILE A 36 12.59 -0.75 -7.66
N SER A 37 12.78 -2.06 -7.89
CA SER A 37 13.45 -2.95 -6.91
C SER A 37 14.93 -2.68 -6.72
N HIS A 38 15.57 -1.97 -7.64
CA HIS A 38 16.97 -1.55 -7.50
C HIS A 38 17.14 -0.27 -6.66
N HIS A 39 16.04 0.42 -6.37
CA HIS A 39 16.02 1.69 -5.64
C HIS A 39 15.37 1.56 -4.25
N LEU A 40 14.49 0.56 -4.08
CA LEU A 40 13.70 0.32 -2.88
C LEU A 40 13.93 -1.11 -2.38
N ASP A 41 14.26 -1.26 -1.11
CA ASP A 41 14.75 -2.53 -0.55
C ASP A 41 13.66 -3.59 -0.35
N ASN A 42 12.40 -3.18 -0.11
CA ASN A 42 11.32 -4.10 0.26
C ASN A 42 10.08 -3.88 -0.60
N VAL A 43 10.08 -4.52 -1.76
CA VAL A 43 8.97 -4.50 -2.72
C VAL A 43 8.26 -5.85 -2.69
N VAL A 44 7.00 -5.85 -2.28
CA VAL A 44 6.16 -7.04 -2.19
C VAL A 44 4.97 -6.90 -3.14
N PHE A 45 4.73 -7.93 -3.94
CA PHE A 45 3.61 -7.98 -4.87
C PHE A 45 2.47 -8.78 -4.27
N PHE A 46 1.27 -8.22 -4.27
CA PHE A 46 0.07 -8.85 -3.74
C PHE A 46 -0.86 -9.22 -4.88
N THR A 47 -1.33 -10.46 -4.88
CA THR A 47 -2.28 -10.93 -5.89
C THR A 47 -3.41 -11.73 -5.28
N GLY A 48 -4.58 -11.63 -5.90
CA GLY A 48 -5.74 -12.39 -5.48
C GLY A 48 -5.57 -13.89 -5.66
N THR A 49 -5.24 -14.30 -6.89
CA THR A 49 -5.06 -15.70 -7.24
C THR A 49 -3.68 -15.96 -7.79
N ARG A 50 -3.20 -17.19 -7.56
CA ARG A 50 -1.86 -17.58 -7.95
C ARG A 50 -1.77 -17.65 -9.48
N SER A 51 -0.79 -16.96 -10.06
CA SER A 51 -0.44 -17.14 -11.48
C SER A 51 0.27 -18.49 -11.69
N ARG A 52 0.12 -19.08 -12.89
CA ARG A 52 0.77 -20.36 -13.24
C ARG A 52 2.30 -20.31 -13.11
N LYS A 53 2.88 -19.15 -13.39
CA LYS A 53 4.30 -18.86 -13.25
C LYS A 53 4.45 -17.60 -12.40
N ILE A 54 5.25 -17.71 -11.35
CA ILE A 54 5.70 -16.56 -10.57
C ILE A 54 7.04 -16.12 -11.16
N PRO A 55 7.22 -14.84 -11.52
CA PRO A 55 8.51 -14.37 -12.02
C PRO A 55 9.63 -14.58 -11.00
N HIS A 56 10.80 -14.98 -11.47
CA HIS A 56 11.94 -15.25 -10.59
C HIS A 56 12.42 -13.98 -9.87
N GLY A 57 12.73 -14.10 -8.58
CA GLY A 57 13.26 -13.01 -7.76
C GLY A 57 12.23 -12.02 -7.24
N MET A 58 10.93 -12.20 -7.55
CA MET A 58 9.86 -11.38 -6.98
C MET A 58 9.29 -12.02 -5.72
N VAL A 59 9.05 -11.20 -4.68
CA VAL A 59 8.30 -11.60 -3.49
C VAL A 59 6.81 -11.42 -3.80
N VAL A 60 6.07 -12.54 -3.85
CA VAL A 60 4.64 -12.53 -4.21
C VAL A 60 3.81 -13.19 -3.13
N VAL A 61 2.82 -12.46 -2.62
CA VAL A 61 1.81 -12.93 -1.66
C VAL A 61 0.51 -13.18 -2.40
N THR A 62 -0.16 -14.31 -2.14
CA THR A 62 -1.43 -14.68 -2.77
C THR A 62 -2.52 -14.87 -1.72
N HIS A 63 -3.66 -14.19 -1.87
CA HIS A 63 -4.75 -14.18 -0.88
C HIS A 63 -5.84 -15.24 -1.09
N GLY A 64 -5.92 -15.82 -2.29
CA GLY A 64 -6.85 -16.91 -2.63
C GLY A 64 -8.21 -16.49 -3.22
N ASP A 65 -8.44 -15.21 -3.54
CA ASP A 65 -9.72 -14.68 -4.04
C ASP A 65 -9.49 -13.58 -5.09
N GLU A 66 -10.37 -13.36 -6.06
CA GLU A 66 -10.17 -12.34 -7.11
C GLU A 66 -10.91 -11.02 -6.85
N ARG A 67 -11.77 -10.96 -5.82
CA ARG A 67 -12.51 -9.75 -5.47
C ARG A 67 -11.55 -8.66 -5.01
N LEU A 68 -11.57 -7.52 -5.70
CA LEU A 68 -10.59 -6.45 -5.49
C LEU A 68 -10.61 -5.90 -4.05
N ILE A 69 -11.80 -5.67 -3.48
CA ILE A 69 -11.94 -5.18 -2.10
C ILE A 69 -11.38 -6.21 -1.10
N TRP A 70 -11.71 -7.49 -1.28
CA TRP A 70 -11.17 -8.56 -0.44
C TRP A 70 -9.66 -8.63 -0.52
N ASN A 71 -9.10 -8.47 -1.72
CA ASN A 71 -7.65 -8.47 -1.92
C ASN A 71 -6.97 -7.28 -1.27
N MET A 72 -7.58 -6.10 -1.31
CA MET A 72 -7.09 -4.96 -0.56
C MET A 72 -7.13 -5.23 0.94
N PHE A 73 -8.25 -5.70 1.47
CA PHE A 73 -8.40 -6.04 2.88
C PHE A 73 -7.35 -7.05 3.37
N GLN A 74 -7.16 -8.15 2.63
CA GLN A 74 -6.15 -9.16 2.96
C GLN A 74 -4.71 -8.62 2.80
N THR A 75 -4.48 -7.70 1.85
CA THR A 75 -3.18 -7.03 1.70
C THR A 75 -2.86 -6.19 2.93
N ILE A 76 -3.80 -5.36 3.36
CA ILE A 76 -3.66 -4.54 4.57
C ILE A 76 -3.45 -5.43 5.79
N LYS A 77 -4.25 -6.49 5.95
CA LYS A 77 -4.09 -7.46 7.04
C LYS A 77 -2.70 -8.12 7.03
N TYR A 78 -2.22 -8.54 5.86
CA TYR A 78 -0.89 -9.15 5.74
C TYR A 78 0.21 -8.16 6.14
N ILE A 79 0.13 -6.91 5.70
CA ILE A 79 1.10 -5.85 6.03
C ILE A 79 1.11 -5.59 7.54
N LEU A 80 -0.07 -5.53 8.16
CA LEU A 80 -0.20 -5.40 9.61
C LEU A 80 0.48 -6.54 10.36
N GLU A 81 0.26 -7.78 9.93
CA GLU A 81 0.79 -8.97 10.61
C GLU A 81 2.31 -9.13 10.44
N HIS A 82 2.89 -8.68 9.33
CA HIS A 82 4.27 -9.02 8.96
C HIS A 82 5.24 -7.83 8.94
N TYR A 83 4.76 -6.60 8.72
CA TYR A 83 5.61 -5.46 8.41
C TYR A 83 5.36 -4.23 9.29
N ILE A 84 4.25 -4.19 10.03
CA ILE A 84 3.86 -3.01 10.81
C ILE A 84 4.90 -2.60 11.87
N THR A 85 5.60 -3.57 12.47
CA THR A 85 6.62 -3.31 13.48
C THR A 85 8.00 -3.03 12.89
N GLU A 86 8.20 -3.35 11.61
CA GLU A 86 9.47 -3.23 10.90
C GLU A 86 9.60 -1.93 10.12
N TYR A 87 8.47 -1.33 9.70
CA TYR A 87 8.44 -0.16 8.82
C TYR A 87 7.61 0.99 9.38
N ASP A 88 8.07 2.21 9.13
CA ASP A 88 7.32 3.42 9.49
C ASP A 88 6.31 3.81 8.40
N TRP A 89 6.76 3.83 7.15
CA TRP A 89 5.96 4.25 5.99
C TRP A 89 5.59 3.10 5.08
N PHE A 90 4.38 3.17 4.52
CA PHE A 90 3.84 2.17 3.60
C PHE A 90 3.41 2.88 2.32
N TYR A 91 4.09 2.58 1.22
CA TYR A 91 3.68 3.00 -0.11
C TYR A 91 2.94 1.86 -0.80
N LEU A 92 1.70 2.10 -1.19
CA LEU A 92 0.89 1.15 -1.94
C LEU A 92 0.59 1.71 -3.33
N ALA A 93 0.71 0.86 -4.35
CA ALA A 93 0.41 1.21 -5.73
C ALA A 93 -0.15 0.01 -6.50
N GLN A 94 -0.75 0.27 -7.66
CA GLN A 94 -1.15 -0.77 -8.61
C GLN A 94 -0.02 -1.05 -9.60
N ASP A 95 -0.03 -2.22 -10.24
CA ASP A 95 1.00 -2.62 -11.18
C ASP A 95 0.98 -1.85 -12.52
N ASP A 96 -0.09 -1.10 -12.79
CA ASP A 96 -0.20 -0.14 -13.89
C ASP A 96 0.23 1.29 -13.51
N THR A 97 0.68 1.51 -12.27
CA THR A 97 1.17 2.79 -11.78
C THR A 97 2.66 2.96 -12.07
N TYR A 98 3.05 4.08 -12.68
CA TYR A 98 4.46 4.45 -12.80
C TYR A 98 4.95 5.16 -11.53
N THR A 99 5.99 4.60 -10.90
CA THR A 99 6.59 5.17 -9.68
C THR A 99 8.02 5.60 -9.95
N GLN A 100 8.34 6.86 -9.67
CA GLN A 100 9.73 7.33 -9.62
C GLN A 100 10.33 7.03 -8.24
N ALA A 101 10.93 5.85 -8.10
CA ALA A 101 11.38 5.29 -6.82
C ALA A 101 12.26 6.24 -5.98
N ASP A 102 13.25 6.89 -6.60
CA ASP A 102 14.14 7.82 -5.89
C ASP A 102 13.39 9.02 -5.29
N ARG A 103 12.31 9.49 -5.94
CA ARG A 103 11.49 10.58 -5.41
C ARG A 103 10.64 10.14 -4.22
N ILE A 104 10.08 8.93 -4.27
CA ILE A 104 9.34 8.38 -3.11
C ILE A 104 10.28 8.20 -1.93
N LYS A 105 11.48 7.66 -2.17
CA LYS A 105 12.50 7.50 -1.13
C LYS A 105 12.89 8.86 -0.51
N ALA A 106 13.20 9.84 -1.36
CA ALA A 106 13.54 11.19 -0.90
C ALA A 106 12.39 11.86 -0.14
N LEU A 107 11.14 11.70 -0.59
CA LEU A 107 9.97 12.24 0.10
C LEU A 107 9.87 11.68 1.53
N VAL A 108 9.91 10.35 1.67
CA VAL A 108 9.82 9.66 2.97
C VAL A 108 10.98 10.01 3.91
N GLU A 109 12.16 10.34 3.38
CA GLU A 109 13.29 10.81 4.19
C GLU A 109 13.02 12.16 4.87
N HIS A 110 12.22 13.02 4.26
CA HIS A 110 11.89 14.36 4.76
C HIS A 110 10.59 14.43 5.57
N LEU A 111 9.74 13.42 5.50
CA LEU A 111 8.48 13.39 6.25
C LEU A 111 8.71 13.09 7.73
N SER A 112 8.01 13.83 8.59
CA SER A 112 7.99 13.60 10.02
C SER A 112 6.97 12.52 10.38
N MET A 113 7.28 11.72 11.41
CA MET A 113 6.43 10.62 11.90
C MET A 113 5.52 11.05 13.07
N ASP A 114 5.50 12.34 13.41
CA ASP A 114 4.70 12.90 14.50
C ASP A 114 3.23 13.14 14.13
N ARG A 115 2.89 13.03 12.84
CA ARG A 115 1.55 13.28 12.31
C ARG A 115 1.06 12.13 11.46
N VAL A 116 -0.23 11.86 11.56
CA VAL A 116 -0.92 10.94 10.65
C VAL A 116 -0.89 11.52 9.24
N LEU A 117 -0.44 10.74 8.27
CA LEU A 117 -0.43 11.14 6.88
C LEU A 117 -1.03 10.04 6.01
N TYR A 118 -1.97 10.47 5.18
CA TYR A 118 -2.52 9.72 4.06
C TYR A 118 -2.39 10.59 2.82
N MET A 119 -1.40 10.29 1.97
CA MET A 119 -1.01 11.15 0.86
C MET A 119 -1.09 10.42 -0.47
N GLY A 120 -1.61 11.08 -1.50
CA GLY A 120 -1.75 10.55 -2.85
C GLY A 120 -2.60 11.48 -3.70
N SER A 121 -3.24 10.95 -4.75
CA SER A 121 -4.17 11.73 -5.56
C SER A 121 -5.58 11.68 -4.95
N PRO A 122 -6.14 12.79 -4.42
CA PRO A 122 -7.43 12.77 -3.74
C PRO A 122 -8.61 12.65 -4.71
N GLU A 123 -9.57 11.77 -4.42
CA GLU A 123 -10.82 11.56 -5.16
C GLU A 123 -12.03 11.57 -4.22
N GLU A 124 -13.19 11.93 -4.77
CA GLU A 124 -14.48 11.95 -4.05
C GLU A 124 -15.10 10.55 -3.97
N PHE A 125 -15.74 10.24 -2.83
CA PHE A 125 -16.42 8.96 -2.63
C PHE A 125 -17.55 8.71 -3.63
N ILE A 126 -17.65 7.47 -4.13
CA ILE A 126 -18.68 7.10 -5.10
C ILE A 126 -19.95 6.71 -4.35
N GLY A 127 -20.85 7.68 -4.21
CA GLY A 127 -22.13 7.48 -3.55
C GLY A 127 -22.03 7.42 -2.01
N GLY A 128 -23.18 7.64 -1.37
CA GLY A 128 -23.31 7.74 0.09
C GLY A 128 -23.12 9.16 0.64
N GLU A 129 -23.27 9.30 1.95
CA GLU A 129 -23.19 10.58 2.69
C GLU A 129 -21.80 10.86 3.27
N MET A 130 -20.82 10.00 2.99
CA MET A 130 -19.49 10.12 3.57
C MET A 130 -18.79 11.37 3.05
N GLN A 131 -18.38 12.22 3.97
CA GLN A 131 -17.60 13.42 3.67
C GLN A 131 -16.11 13.08 3.66
N GLY A 132 -15.37 13.72 2.77
CA GLY A 132 -13.92 13.57 2.68
C GLY A 132 -13.44 13.02 1.34
N ARG A 133 -12.13 12.84 1.23
CA ARG A 133 -11.48 12.36 0.01
C ARG A 133 -10.57 11.17 0.30
N TYR A 134 -10.60 10.16 -0.56
CA TYR A 134 -9.69 9.01 -0.51
C TYR A 134 -8.57 9.15 -1.54
N CYS A 135 -7.46 8.46 -1.35
CA CYS A 135 -6.40 8.46 -2.36
C CYS A 135 -6.69 7.40 -3.42
N TYR A 136 -6.74 7.82 -4.67
CA TYR A 136 -6.93 6.93 -5.81
C TYR A 136 -5.69 6.07 -6.05
N GLY A 137 -5.90 4.76 -6.06
CA GLY A 137 -4.82 3.78 -6.14
C GLY A 137 -4.06 3.78 -7.46
N GLY A 138 -4.63 4.38 -8.52
CA GLY A 138 -3.98 4.48 -9.84
C GLY A 138 -2.76 5.42 -9.88
N PHE A 139 -2.54 6.23 -8.84
CA PHE A 139 -1.34 7.07 -8.70
C PHE A 139 -0.41 6.60 -7.57
N GLY A 140 -0.81 5.55 -6.85
CA GLY A 140 -0.19 5.14 -5.60
C GLY A 140 -0.42 6.14 -4.47
N TYR A 141 -0.21 5.69 -3.24
CA TYR A 141 -0.42 6.49 -2.05
C TYR A 141 0.48 6.03 -0.91
N LEU A 142 0.80 6.98 -0.04
CA LEU A 142 1.68 6.84 1.11
C LEU A 142 0.85 6.91 2.40
N LEU A 143 1.14 6.00 3.32
CA LEU A 143 0.44 5.83 4.58
C LEU A 143 1.42 5.76 5.74
N LEU A 144 1.06 6.38 6.86
CA LEU A 144 1.69 6.15 8.16
C LEU A 144 0.90 5.11 8.97
N GLN A 145 1.65 4.24 9.65
CA GLN A 145 1.27 3.08 10.45
C GLN A 145 -0.08 3.03 11.21
N PRO A 146 -0.58 4.03 11.95
CA PRO A 146 -1.33 3.70 13.18
C PRO A 146 -2.76 3.16 13.06
N PHE A 147 -3.37 3.04 11.87
CA PHE A 147 -4.85 2.94 11.78
C PHE A 147 -5.39 1.72 11.05
N LEU A 148 -4.50 0.94 10.43
CA LEU A 148 -4.92 -0.17 9.59
C LEU A 148 -5.55 -1.33 10.40
N GLU A 149 -5.23 -1.45 11.70
CA GLU A 149 -5.66 -2.55 12.58
C GLU A 149 -7.19 -2.65 12.75
N ASN A 150 -7.90 -1.53 12.63
CA ASN A 150 -9.34 -1.46 12.87
C ASN A 150 -10.19 -1.62 11.59
N CYS A 151 -9.56 -1.75 10.41
CA CYS A 151 -10.29 -1.90 9.16
C CYS A 151 -11.15 -3.16 9.15
N ARG A 152 -12.42 -3.00 8.79
CA ARG A 152 -13.37 -4.11 8.64
C ARG A 152 -13.72 -4.35 7.18
N ASN A 153 -14.00 -5.61 6.85
CA ASN A 153 -14.34 -6.01 5.48
C ASN A 153 -15.84 -5.85 5.14
N ASP A 154 -16.67 -5.38 6.08
CA ASP A 154 -18.10 -5.10 5.87
C ASP A 154 -18.38 -3.66 5.38
N ILE A 155 -17.34 -2.83 5.24
CA ILE A 155 -17.44 -1.50 4.65
C ILE A 155 -17.83 -1.63 3.18
N LEU A 156 -18.99 -1.06 2.83
CA LEU A 156 -19.50 -1.04 1.45
C LEU A 156 -18.74 0.02 0.64
N SER A 157 -18.19 -0.37 -0.50
CA SER A 157 -17.47 0.54 -1.41
C SER A 157 -17.57 0.06 -2.85
N ALA A 158 -17.47 0.98 -3.80
CA ALA A 158 -17.48 0.66 -5.21
C ALA A 158 -16.09 0.22 -5.69
N ARG A 159 -15.03 0.75 -5.06
CA ARG A 159 -13.63 0.42 -5.38
C ARG A 159 -12.84 -0.03 -4.14
N HIS A 160 -11.69 -0.66 -4.39
CA HIS A 160 -10.85 -1.22 -3.33
C HIS A 160 -10.00 -0.17 -2.61
N ASP A 161 -9.55 0.86 -3.31
CA ASP A 161 -8.91 2.04 -2.75
C ASP A 161 -9.91 2.94 -2.02
N GLU A 162 -11.14 3.05 -2.54
CA GLU A 162 -12.25 3.68 -1.82
C GLU A 162 -12.52 2.98 -0.49
N TRP A 163 -12.58 1.64 -0.46
CA TRP A 163 -12.73 0.86 0.78
C TRP A 163 -11.66 1.21 1.82
N LEU A 164 -10.40 1.30 1.39
CA LEU A 164 -9.29 1.67 2.27
C LEU A 164 -9.44 3.12 2.76
N GLY A 165 -9.79 4.05 1.87
CA GLY A 165 -10.05 5.43 2.22
C GLY A 165 -11.17 5.60 3.25
N ARG A 166 -12.27 4.85 3.10
CA ARG A 166 -13.36 4.83 4.09
C ARG A 166 -12.86 4.35 5.45
N CYS A 167 -12.11 3.25 5.47
CA CYS A 167 -11.50 2.77 6.71
C CYS A 167 -10.60 3.84 7.37
N ILE A 168 -9.71 4.46 6.60
CA ILE A 168 -8.77 5.45 7.15
C ILE A 168 -9.53 6.64 7.73
N ILE A 169 -10.54 7.17 7.04
CA ILE A 169 -11.33 8.29 7.56
C ILE A 169 -12.11 7.87 8.81
N ASP A 170 -12.77 6.71 8.80
CA ASP A 170 -13.60 6.24 9.92
C ASP A 170 -12.79 6.00 11.20
N TYR A 171 -11.53 5.55 11.10
CA TYR A 171 -10.71 5.17 12.25
C TYR A 171 -9.54 6.11 12.57
N ALA A 172 -9.15 6.98 11.63
CA ALA A 172 -8.02 7.91 11.77
C ALA A 172 -8.41 9.38 11.61
N ASP A 173 -9.66 9.69 11.24
CA ASP A 173 -10.12 11.05 10.94
C ASP A 173 -9.19 11.79 9.95
N THR A 174 -8.61 11.04 9.00
CA THR A 174 -7.58 11.53 8.08
C THR A 174 -8.05 11.43 6.65
N ASN A 175 -8.06 12.58 5.97
CA ASN A 175 -8.38 12.67 4.55
C ASN A 175 -7.13 12.49 3.68
N CYS A 176 -7.33 12.02 2.44
CA CYS A 176 -6.27 12.04 1.45
C CYS A 176 -5.86 13.47 1.12
N VAL A 177 -4.55 13.73 1.12
CA VAL A 177 -3.95 15.01 0.73
C VAL A 177 -2.98 14.81 -0.44
N GLU A 178 -2.87 15.82 -1.30
CA GLU A 178 -1.93 15.82 -2.43
C GLU A 178 -0.54 16.32 -2.00
N GLU A 179 -0.48 17.25 -1.05
CA GLU A 179 0.74 17.91 -0.59
C GLU A 179 0.84 17.86 0.94
N PHE A 180 2.08 17.88 1.44
CA PHE A 180 2.41 17.99 2.86
C PHE A 180 3.20 19.28 3.06
N GLU A 181 2.72 20.15 3.96
CA GLU A 181 3.33 21.45 4.30
C GLU A 181 4.60 21.33 5.14
#